data_AF-A0A6I6S5I0-F1
#
_entry.id   AF-A0A6I6S5I0-F1
#
_cell.length_a   1.000
_cell.length_b   1.000
_cell.length_c   1.000
_cell.angle_alpha   90.00
_cell.angle_beta   90.00
_cell.angle_gamma   90.00
#
_symmetry.space_group_name_H-M   'P 1'
#
loop_
_entity.id
_entity.type
_entity.pdbx_description
1 polymer ?
#
loop_
_entity_poly.entity_id
_entity_poly.type
_entity_poly.pdbx_seq_one_letter_code
_entity_poly.pdbx_strand_id
1 'polypeptide(L)'
;MKRSRALAVSVLVLVSGTAATANAAGTAHGHPVAAPARHAVSADAAWCEQQGGKAETRVPYYTGTGNKITPLGGEREMCVFSAGDDSKIMIAADTLAADKPTLAALAYVRKPAGPSSPGNPSIAYCQGINGTAMFGNRPTDGGGWGPRAETDPSKATSACMFADGSVIDAWGLKYHQGGVIRGADLTKKFRAAIPGA
;
A
#
# COMPACT_ATOMS: atom_id res chain seq x y z
N MET A 1 -32.11 45.75 19.85
CA MET A 1 -31.13 46.84 20.09
C MET A 1 -30.56 47.27 18.74
N LYS A 2 -30.76 48.54 18.38
CA LYS A 2 -30.33 49.18 17.12
C LYS A 2 -28.81 49.37 17.10
N ARG A 3 -28.15 49.02 15.98
CA ARG A 3 -26.94 49.73 15.50
C ARG A 3 -26.89 49.72 13.97
N SER A 4 -27.26 50.84 13.38
CA SER A 4 -26.90 51.21 12.01
C SER A 4 -25.53 51.89 12.01
N ARG A 5 -24.68 51.60 11.02
CA ARG A 5 -23.57 52.47 10.61
C ARG A 5 -23.51 52.55 9.09
N ALA A 6 -23.09 53.73 8.63
CA ALA A 6 -23.34 54.36 7.35
C ALA A 6 -22.54 53.83 6.15
N LEU A 7 -23.05 54.19 4.97
CA LEU A 7 -22.47 54.10 3.63
C LEU A 7 -21.26 55.02 3.41
N ALA A 8 -20.35 54.61 2.50
CA ALA A 8 -19.67 55.45 1.49
C ALA A 8 -18.95 54.50 0.49
N VAL A 9 -19.53 54.17 -0.67
CA VAL A 9 -19.35 54.79 -2.00
C VAL A 9 -17.89 55.04 -2.40
N SER A 10 -17.41 54.30 -3.41
CA SER A 10 -16.66 54.85 -4.56
C SER A 10 -16.66 53.82 -5.70
N VAL A 11 -17.14 54.29 -6.87
CA VAL A 11 -17.24 53.58 -8.15
C VAL A 11 -16.27 54.26 -9.13
N LEU A 12 -15.87 53.53 -10.19
CA LEU A 12 -15.18 53.95 -11.43
C LEU A 12 -13.64 54.09 -11.30
N VAL A 13 -12.80 53.63 -12.25
CA VAL A 13 -12.87 53.72 -13.73
C VAL A 13 -12.14 52.54 -14.41
N LEU A 14 -12.57 52.25 -15.64
CA LEU A 14 -12.11 51.33 -16.69
C LEU A 14 -10.69 51.57 -17.28
N VAL A 15 -10.34 50.66 -18.20
CA VAL A 15 -9.37 50.75 -19.33
C VAL A 15 -7.93 50.34 -18.91
N SER A 16 -7.31 49.31 -19.47
CA SER A 16 -6.91 49.21 -20.89
C SER A 16 -6.45 47.79 -21.23
N GLY A 17 -6.88 47.31 -22.39
CA GLY A 17 -6.31 46.11 -23.00
C GLY A 17 -4.97 46.41 -23.67
N THR A 18 -4.06 45.44 -23.59
CA THR A 18 -2.92 45.30 -24.51
C THR A 18 -2.85 43.83 -24.91
N ALA A 19 -3.30 43.54 -26.12
CA ALA A 19 -2.92 42.34 -26.84
C ALA A 19 -1.44 42.47 -27.22
N ALA A 20 -0.59 41.61 -26.68
CA ALA A 20 0.79 41.46 -27.13
C ALA A 20 0.91 40.16 -27.94
N THR A 21 1.34 40.36 -29.17
CA THR A 21 1.60 39.42 -30.26
C THR A 21 2.43 38.21 -29.87
N ALA A 22 2.01 37.04 -30.37
CA ALA A 22 2.88 35.89 -30.55
C ALA A 22 3.99 36.19 -31.57
N ASN A 23 5.25 36.01 -31.17
CA ASN A 23 6.34 35.48 -32.00
C ASN A 23 7.62 35.47 -31.16
N ALA A 24 7.97 34.30 -30.65
CA ALA A 24 9.35 33.98 -30.31
C ALA A 24 9.65 32.60 -30.89
N ALA A 25 10.10 32.58 -32.14
CA ALA A 25 10.88 31.49 -32.68
C ALA A 25 12.20 31.43 -31.88
N GLY A 26 12.15 30.71 -30.76
CA GLY A 26 13.31 30.41 -29.93
C GLY A 26 14.02 29.19 -30.49
N THR A 27 15.24 29.41 -30.97
CA THR A 27 16.25 28.40 -31.27
C THR A 27 16.25 27.28 -30.23
N ALA A 28 15.99 26.06 -30.69
CA ALA A 28 16.09 24.83 -29.89
C ALA A 28 17.56 24.57 -29.52
N HIS A 29 18.04 25.22 -28.47
CA HIS A 29 19.19 24.71 -27.72
C HIS A 29 18.71 23.51 -26.93
N GLY A 30 18.91 22.32 -27.51
CA GLY A 30 18.64 21.03 -26.89
C GLY A 30 19.25 20.98 -25.50
N HIS A 31 18.43 21.23 -24.48
CA HIS A 31 18.76 20.86 -23.12
C HIS A 31 18.78 19.33 -23.10
N PRO A 32 19.84 18.70 -22.55
CA PRO A 32 19.77 17.27 -22.32
C PRO A 32 18.53 17.02 -21.47
N VAL A 33 17.61 16.23 -22.02
CA VAL A 33 16.45 15.75 -21.27
C VAL A 33 17.01 15.03 -20.05
N ALA A 34 16.88 15.66 -18.89
CA ALA A 34 17.28 15.04 -17.64
C ALA A 34 16.57 13.69 -17.57
N ALA A 35 17.34 12.61 -17.42
CA ALA A 35 16.78 11.30 -17.17
C ALA A 35 15.77 11.44 -16.02
N PRO A 36 14.58 10.82 -16.10
CA PRO A 36 13.59 10.91 -15.03
C PRO A 36 14.29 10.58 -13.72
N ALA A 37 14.14 11.47 -12.74
CA ALA A 37 14.75 11.29 -11.43
C ALA A 37 14.34 9.89 -10.94
N ARG A 38 15.32 9.01 -10.74
CA ARG A 38 15.06 7.73 -10.10
C ARG A 38 14.39 8.08 -8.77
N HIS A 39 13.16 7.63 -8.56
CA HIS A 39 12.48 7.84 -7.28
C HIS A 39 13.43 7.35 -6.19
N ALA A 40 13.86 8.26 -5.31
CA ALA A 40 14.73 7.90 -4.21
C ALA A 40 14.03 6.81 -3.39
N VAL A 41 14.75 5.74 -3.09
CA VAL A 41 14.27 4.66 -2.22
C VAL A 41 13.83 5.29 -0.90
N SER A 42 12.61 5.00 -0.45
CA SER A 42 12.12 5.54 0.83
C SER A 42 12.92 4.96 2.00
N ALA A 43 12.90 5.62 3.16
CA ALA A 43 13.54 5.10 4.37
C ALA A 43 12.97 3.72 4.79
N ASP A 44 11.70 3.48 4.49
CA ASP A 44 11.02 2.23 4.80
C ASP A 44 11.43 1.11 3.84
N ALA A 45 11.58 1.43 2.56
CA ALA A 45 12.15 0.53 1.56
C ALA A 45 13.63 0.21 1.87
N ALA A 46 14.42 1.18 2.31
CA ALA A 46 15.79 0.93 2.75
C ALA A 46 15.85 0.00 3.98
N TRP A 47 14.93 0.16 4.95
CA TRP A 47 14.82 -0.78 6.07
C TRP A 47 14.47 -2.19 5.59
N CYS A 48 13.52 -2.32 4.67
CA CYS A 48 13.20 -3.61 4.04
C CYS A 48 14.44 -4.30 3.46
N GLU A 49 15.23 -3.58 2.67
CA GLU A 49 16.45 -4.11 2.04
C GLU A 49 17.51 -4.49 3.07
N GLN A 50 17.68 -3.67 4.11
CA GLN A 50 18.58 -3.97 5.23
C GLN A 50 18.19 -5.27 5.97
N GLN A 51 16.88 -5.58 6.03
CA GLN A 51 16.38 -6.83 6.62
C GLN A 51 16.49 -8.04 5.68
N GLY A 52 17.05 -7.87 4.48
CA GLY A 52 17.19 -8.92 3.46
C GLY A 52 15.92 -9.16 2.64
N GLY A 53 15.00 -8.20 2.64
CA GLY A 53 13.84 -8.21 1.75
C GLY A 53 14.12 -7.46 0.45
N LYS A 54 13.16 -7.53 -0.48
CA LYS A 54 13.14 -6.73 -1.70
C LYS A 54 11.99 -5.74 -1.64
N ALA A 55 12.29 -4.45 -1.71
CA ALA A 55 11.27 -3.43 -1.80
C ALA A 55 10.67 -3.37 -3.22
N GLU A 56 9.34 -3.39 -3.31
CA GLU A 56 8.62 -3.35 -4.57
C GLU A 56 7.36 -2.50 -4.44
N THR A 57 7.13 -1.59 -5.39
CA THR A 57 5.83 -0.91 -5.49
C THR A 57 4.77 -1.88 -5.99
N ARG A 58 3.69 -2.04 -5.21
CA ARG A 58 2.54 -2.87 -5.55
C ARG A 58 1.27 -2.02 -5.65
N VAL A 59 0.37 -2.47 -6.52
CA VAL A 59 -0.94 -1.89 -6.80
C VAL A 59 -2.01 -2.83 -6.25
N PRO A 60 -3.06 -2.31 -5.59
CA PRO A 60 -4.20 -3.11 -5.20
C PRO A 60 -5.07 -3.44 -6.41
N TYR A 61 -5.67 -4.61 -6.40
CA TYR A 61 -6.49 -5.12 -7.48
C TYR A 61 -7.77 -5.74 -6.95
N TYR A 62 -8.87 -5.55 -7.69
CA TYR A 62 -10.07 -6.34 -7.57
C TYR A 62 -9.94 -7.58 -8.45
N THR A 63 -10.02 -8.78 -7.86
CA THR A 63 -9.82 -10.06 -8.56
C THR A 63 -11.12 -10.74 -9.01
N GLY A 64 -12.28 -10.32 -8.48
CA GLY A 64 -13.62 -10.64 -9.00
C GLY A 64 -13.92 -12.10 -9.36
N THR A 65 -14.90 -12.29 -10.25
CA THR A 65 -15.15 -13.56 -10.96
C THR A 65 -14.54 -13.54 -12.36
N GLY A 66 -13.93 -14.65 -12.77
CA GLY A 66 -13.37 -14.86 -14.11
C GLY A 66 -11.87 -14.59 -14.20
N ASN A 67 -11.36 -14.47 -15.43
CA ASN A 67 -9.92 -14.37 -15.72
C ASN A 67 -9.42 -12.92 -15.87
N LYS A 68 -10.18 -11.94 -15.37
CA LYS A 68 -9.83 -10.52 -15.49
C LYS A 68 -9.66 -9.90 -14.12
N ILE A 69 -8.65 -9.05 -14.00
CA ILE A 69 -8.34 -8.29 -12.79
C ILE A 69 -8.51 -6.79 -13.08
N THR A 70 -8.99 -6.02 -12.11
CA THR A 70 -9.17 -4.56 -12.24
C THR A 70 -8.22 -3.84 -11.29
N PRO A 71 -7.31 -2.99 -11.76
CA PRO A 71 -6.48 -2.18 -10.88
C PRO A 71 -7.35 -1.21 -10.09
N LEU A 72 -7.10 -1.12 -8.79
CA LEU A 72 -7.74 -0.19 -7.88
C LEU A 72 -6.84 1.03 -7.66
N GLY A 73 -7.41 2.08 -7.06
CA GLY A 73 -6.65 3.26 -6.70
C GLY A 73 -5.64 2.97 -5.58
N GLY A 74 -4.43 3.52 -5.73
CA GLY A 74 -3.39 3.47 -4.72
C GLY A 74 -2.18 2.65 -5.13
N GLU A 75 -1.08 2.91 -4.45
CA GLU A 75 0.18 2.20 -4.61
C GLU A 75 0.86 2.17 -3.25
N ARG A 76 1.62 1.11 -2.97
CA ARG A 76 2.38 1.02 -1.73
C ARG A 76 3.67 0.26 -1.95
N GLU A 77 4.72 0.73 -1.30
CA GLU A 77 5.96 -0.04 -1.21
C GLU A 77 5.73 -1.22 -0.28
N MET A 78 5.91 -2.42 -0.84
CA MET A 78 5.85 -3.67 -0.14
C MET A 78 7.26 -4.23 -0.02
N CYS A 79 7.57 -4.81 1.12
CA CYS A 79 8.74 -5.62 1.34
C CYS A 79 8.41 -7.09 1.09
N VAL A 80 9.09 -7.70 0.12
CA VAL A 80 8.93 -9.11 -0.25
C VAL A 80 10.13 -9.90 0.24
N PHE A 81 9.89 -10.95 1.02
CA PHE A 81 10.91 -11.92 1.40
C PHE A 81 10.64 -13.24 0.69
N SER A 82 11.68 -13.82 0.09
CA SER A 82 11.62 -15.09 -0.62
C SER A 82 12.62 -16.08 -0.02
N ALA A 83 12.23 -17.35 0.06
CA ALA A 83 13.09 -18.47 0.47
C ALA A 83 13.49 -19.31 -0.74
N GLY A 84 14.44 -20.23 -0.53
CA GLY A 84 14.90 -21.16 -1.57
C GLY A 84 13.89 -22.23 -1.98
N ASP A 85 12.78 -22.36 -1.25
CA ASP A 85 11.65 -23.25 -1.57
C ASP A 85 10.54 -22.53 -2.37
N ASP A 86 10.87 -21.38 -2.96
CA ASP A 86 9.96 -20.46 -3.66
C ASP A 86 8.83 -19.89 -2.81
N SER A 87 8.80 -20.17 -1.51
CA SER A 87 7.85 -19.54 -0.60
C SER A 87 8.18 -18.06 -0.44
N LYS A 88 7.13 -17.26 -0.30
CA LYS A 88 7.24 -15.82 -0.11
C LYS A 88 6.27 -15.33 0.96
N ILE A 89 6.67 -14.23 1.60
CA ILE A 89 5.83 -13.39 2.44
C ILE A 89 6.01 -11.94 2.03
N MET A 90 4.91 -11.20 1.97
CA MET A 90 4.89 -9.79 1.65
C MET A 90 4.34 -9.00 2.84
N ILE A 91 4.92 -7.84 3.12
CA ILE A 91 4.46 -6.90 4.15
C ILE A 91 4.64 -5.49 3.63
N ALA A 92 3.78 -4.53 4.01
CA ALA A 92 4.06 -3.15 3.63
C ALA A 92 5.36 -2.66 4.27
N ALA A 93 6.19 -1.93 3.52
CA ALA A 93 7.50 -1.50 3.98
C ALA A 93 7.38 -0.61 5.22
N ASP A 94 6.41 0.31 5.22
CA ASP A 94 6.06 1.16 6.36
C ASP A 94 5.57 0.39 7.60
N THR A 95 4.98 -0.80 7.41
CA THR A 95 4.56 -1.69 8.49
C THR A 95 5.76 -2.37 9.14
N LEU A 96 6.73 -2.81 8.33
CA LEU A 96 7.98 -3.41 8.80
C LEU A 96 8.88 -2.37 9.49
N ALA A 97 8.89 -1.15 8.93
CA ALA A 97 9.73 -0.04 9.34
C ALA A 97 9.10 0.86 10.41
N ALA A 98 7.87 0.60 10.85
CA ALA A 98 7.21 1.42 11.87
C ALA A 98 8.01 1.50 13.17
N ASP A 99 8.11 2.70 13.75
CA ASP A 99 8.81 2.94 15.02
C ASP A 99 7.99 2.48 16.24
N LYS A 100 6.71 2.13 16.05
CA LYS A 100 5.79 1.59 17.06
C LYS A 100 5.17 0.28 16.58
N PRO A 101 4.77 -0.63 17.49
CA PRO A 101 4.06 -1.85 17.10
C PRO A 101 2.79 -1.53 16.30
N THR A 102 2.65 -2.18 15.16
CA THR A 102 1.43 -2.17 14.34
C THR A 102 0.58 -3.40 14.63
N LEU A 103 -0.70 -3.37 14.26
CA LEU A 103 -1.59 -4.51 14.37
C LEU A 103 -1.14 -5.69 13.51
N ALA A 104 -0.60 -5.45 12.31
CA ALA A 104 -0.01 -6.50 11.49
C ALA A 104 1.24 -7.13 12.15
N ALA A 105 2.11 -6.32 12.75
CA ALA A 105 3.28 -6.83 13.46
C ALA A 105 2.89 -7.64 14.71
N LEU A 106 1.92 -7.14 15.49
CA LEU A 106 1.34 -7.86 16.62
C LEU A 106 0.67 -9.17 16.20
N ALA A 107 -0.09 -9.17 15.09
CA ALA A 107 -0.71 -10.36 14.55
C ALA A 107 0.33 -11.41 14.14
N TYR A 108 1.42 -10.98 13.50
CA TYR A 108 2.52 -11.88 13.14
C TYR A 108 3.18 -12.47 14.40
N VAL A 109 3.63 -11.64 15.34
CA VAL A 109 4.40 -12.10 16.51
C VAL A 109 3.55 -12.91 17.49
N ARG A 110 2.32 -12.48 17.78
CA ARG A 110 1.48 -13.12 18.81
C ARG A 110 0.69 -14.32 18.30
N LYS A 111 0.51 -14.46 16.98
CA LYS A 111 -0.22 -15.58 16.33
C LYS A 111 -1.56 -15.87 17.01
N PRO A 112 -2.47 -14.88 17.13
CA PRO A 112 -3.75 -15.10 17.77
C PRO A 112 -4.51 -16.27 17.11
N ALA A 113 -5.22 -17.05 17.92
CA ALA A 113 -6.14 -18.03 17.38
C ALA A 113 -7.23 -17.32 16.57
N GLY A 114 -7.67 -17.94 15.47
CA GLY A 114 -8.74 -17.41 14.64
C GLY A 114 -9.50 -18.56 13.99
N PRO A 115 -10.78 -18.37 13.66
CA PRO A 115 -11.59 -19.38 13.00
C PRO A 115 -10.97 -19.84 11.67
N SER A 116 -11.14 -21.12 11.36
CA SER A 116 -11.08 -21.61 9.99
C SER A 116 -12.52 -21.68 9.45
N SER A 117 -12.85 -20.84 8.47
CA SER A 117 -14.15 -20.88 7.80
C SER A 117 -14.04 -21.64 6.47
N PRO A 118 -15.09 -22.30 5.97
CA PRO A 118 -15.12 -22.79 4.59
C PRO A 118 -14.82 -21.65 3.59
N GLY A 119 -14.03 -21.96 2.55
CA GLY A 119 -13.52 -20.97 1.60
C GLY A 119 -12.00 -20.81 1.68
N ASN A 120 -11.48 -19.61 1.42
CA ASN A 120 -10.04 -19.33 1.51
C ASN A 120 -9.62 -19.18 3.00
N PRO A 121 -8.81 -20.12 3.55
CA PRO A 121 -8.44 -20.10 4.98
C PRO A 121 -7.66 -18.85 5.41
N SER A 122 -6.86 -18.26 4.53
CA SER A 122 -6.09 -17.05 4.85
C SER A 122 -6.97 -15.83 5.06
N ILE A 123 -8.02 -15.69 4.24
CA ILE A 123 -9.01 -14.63 4.35
C ILE A 123 -9.82 -14.82 5.62
N ALA A 124 -10.32 -16.03 5.86
CA ALA A 124 -11.10 -16.34 7.06
C ALA A 124 -10.29 -16.05 8.33
N TYR A 125 -9.00 -16.40 8.33
CA TYR A 125 -8.11 -16.11 9.43
C TYR A 125 -7.90 -14.60 9.62
N CYS A 126 -7.60 -13.87 8.53
CA CYS A 126 -7.47 -12.42 8.56
C CYS A 126 -8.70 -11.72 9.17
N GLN A 127 -9.91 -12.10 8.71
CA GLN A 127 -11.17 -11.60 9.25
C GLN A 127 -11.36 -11.95 10.73
N GLY A 128 -11.02 -13.19 11.09
CA GLY A 128 -11.09 -13.71 12.45
C GLY A 128 -10.20 -12.99 13.46
N ILE A 129 -9.18 -12.27 13.00
CA ILE A 129 -8.26 -11.47 13.83
C ILE A 129 -8.48 -9.96 13.64
N ASN A 130 -9.69 -9.57 13.20
CA ASN A 130 -10.12 -8.19 12.94
C ASN A 130 -9.34 -7.46 11.83
N GLY A 131 -8.72 -8.20 10.91
CA GLY A 131 -8.20 -7.66 9.66
C GLY A 131 -9.21 -7.77 8.52
N THR A 132 -8.89 -7.15 7.39
CA THR A 132 -9.64 -7.29 6.14
C THR A 132 -8.70 -7.66 4.99
N ALA A 133 -9.14 -8.60 4.16
CA ALA A 133 -8.44 -8.98 2.93
C ALA A 133 -9.38 -9.00 1.70
N MET A 134 -10.64 -8.61 1.90
CA MET A 134 -11.73 -8.62 0.91
C MET A 134 -12.69 -7.47 1.23
N PHE A 135 -13.40 -6.94 0.23
CA PHE A 135 -14.37 -5.86 0.45
C PHE A 135 -15.79 -6.38 0.76
N GLY A 136 -16.05 -7.67 0.56
CA GLY A 136 -17.36 -8.29 0.72
C GLY A 136 -17.29 -9.71 1.26
N ASN A 137 -18.46 -10.33 1.43
CA ASN A 137 -18.63 -11.63 2.07
C ASN A 137 -18.78 -12.80 1.09
N ARG A 138 -18.84 -12.53 -0.22
CA ARG A 138 -18.89 -13.59 -1.23
C ARG A 138 -17.48 -14.05 -1.57
N PRO A 139 -17.26 -15.34 -1.94
CA PRO A 139 -15.96 -15.82 -2.40
C PRO A 139 -15.36 -15.02 -3.57
N THR A 140 -16.21 -14.32 -4.31
CA THR A 140 -15.91 -13.52 -5.49
C THR A 140 -15.59 -12.07 -5.18
N ASP A 141 -15.78 -11.62 -3.93
CA ASP A 141 -15.48 -10.26 -3.48
C ASP A 141 -13.98 -10.11 -3.15
N GLY A 142 -13.15 -10.74 -3.98
CA GLY A 142 -11.71 -10.88 -3.79
C GLY A 142 -10.95 -9.59 -4.03
N GLY A 143 -9.76 -9.50 -3.43
CA GLY A 143 -8.79 -8.47 -3.71
C GLY A 143 -7.38 -8.96 -3.46
N GLY A 144 -6.39 -8.21 -3.93
CA GLY A 144 -5.00 -8.54 -3.68
C GLY A 144 -4.06 -7.47 -4.19
N TRP A 145 -2.77 -7.70 -4.02
CA TRP A 145 -1.71 -6.78 -4.41
C TRP A 145 -0.80 -7.43 -5.45
N GLY A 146 -0.50 -6.69 -6.51
CA GLY A 146 0.31 -7.16 -7.63
C GLY A 146 1.22 -6.05 -8.17
N PRO A 147 2.14 -6.37 -9.09
CA PRO A 147 2.88 -5.35 -9.84
C PRO A 147 1.94 -4.45 -10.65
N ARG A 148 2.37 -3.24 -11.06
CA ARG A 148 1.52 -2.20 -11.70
C ARG A 148 0.82 -2.61 -13.01
N ALA A 149 1.23 -3.71 -13.65
CA ALA A 149 0.66 -4.20 -14.90
C ALA A 149 0.25 -5.68 -14.83
N GLU A 150 -0.21 -6.12 -13.65
CA GLU A 150 -0.69 -7.49 -13.48
C GLU A 150 -1.99 -7.72 -14.26
N THR A 151 -2.06 -8.85 -14.96
CA THR A 151 -3.25 -9.26 -15.73
C THR A 151 -3.81 -10.59 -15.25
N ASP A 152 -3.03 -11.35 -14.49
CA ASP A 152 -3.39 -12.67 -13.99
C ASP A 152 -3.94 -12.56 -12.56
N PRO A 153 -5.25 -12.82 -12.33
CA PRO A 153 -5.84 -12.76 -11.00
C PRO A 153 -5.20 -13.72 -10.00
N SER A 154 -4.55 -14.81 -10.46
CA SER A 154 -3.86 -15.76 -9.58
C SER A 154 -2.56 -15.23 -8.99
N LYS A 155 -1.99 -14.17 -9.58
CA LYS A 155 -0.73 -13.55 -9.12
C LYS A 155 -0.96 -12.43 -8.09
N ALA A 156 -2.21 -11.98 -7.93
CA ALA A 156 -2.57 -11.03 -6.89
C ALA A 156 -2.40 -11.68 -5.51
N THR A 157 -1.54 -11.10 -4.69
CA THR A 157 -1.28 -11.60 -3.34
C THR A 157 -2.35 -11.06 -2.39
N SER A 158 -3.12 -11.94 -1.77
CA SER A 158 -4.06 -11.59 -0.71
C SER A 158 -3.30 -11.03 0.50
N ALA A 159 -3.58 -9.78 0.88
CA ALA A 159 -2.97 -9.16 2.05
C ALA A 159 -4.05 -8.83 3.09
N CYS A 160 -3.74 -9.11 4.35
CA CYS A 160 -4.51 -8.71 5.51
C CYS A 160 -4.14 -7.28 5.91
N MET A 161 -5.11 -6.39 5.83
CA MET A 161 -5.02 -5.00 6.26
C MET A 161 -5.74 -4.83 7.61
N PHE A 162 -5.14 -4.07 8.53
CA PHE A 162 -5.71 -3.78 9.84
C PHE A 162 -6.18 -2.33 9.96
N ALA A 163 -6.92 -2.02 11.03
CA ALA A 163 -7.53 -0.70 11.26
C ALA A 163 -6.51 0.44 11.42
N ASP A 164 -5.25 0.13 11.77
CA ASP A 164 -4.14 1.11 11.81
C ASP A 164 -3.47 1.32 10.43
N GLY A 165 -4.04 0.74 9.37
CA GLY A 165 -3.52 0.82 8.00
C GLY A 165 -2.34 -0.11 7.73
N SER A 166 -1.88 -0.89 8.71
CA SER A 166 -0.80 -1.87 8.51
C SER A 166 -1.25 -3.04 7.65
N VAL A 167 -0.33 -3.59 6.84
CA VAL A 167 -0.65 -4.61 5.83
C VAL A 167 0.41 -5.70 5.81
N ILE A 168 -0.04 -6.96 5.80
CA ILE A 168 0.81 -8.16 5.70
C ILE A 168 0.09 -9.26 4.93
N ASP A 169 0.83 -10.11 4.22
CA ASP A 169 0.32 -11.27 3.49
C ASP A 169 -0.55 -12.17 4.38
N ALA A 170 -1.79 -12.39 3.97
CA ALA A 170 -2.76 -13.17 4.71
C ALA A 170 -2.36 -14.66 4.81
N TRP A 171 -1.75 -15.21 3.76
CA TRP A 171 -1.22 -16.57 3.78
C TRP A 171 0.02 -16.65 4.66
N GLY A 172 0.88 -15.63 4.63
CA GLY A 172 2.01 -15.50 5.55
C GLY A 172 1.57 -15.64 7.01
N LEU A 173 0.54 -14.88 7.40
CA LEU A 173 -0.07 -14.97 8.74
C LEU A 173 -0.66 -16.35 9.03
N LYS A 174 -1.46 -16.90 8.11
CA LYS A 174 -2.15 -18.18 8.36
C LYS A 174 -1.18 -19.35 8.51
N TYR A 175 -0.17 -19.44 7.64
CA TYR A 175 0.85 -20.49 7.76
C TYR A 175 1.68 -20.30 9.04
N HIS A 176 2.04 -19.06 9.38
CA HIS A 176 2.80 -18.78 10.59
C HIS A 176 2.04 -19.16 11.87
N GLN A 177 0.73 -18.92 11.90
CA GLN A 177 -0.15 -19.39 12.98
C GLN A 177 -0.08 -20.92 13.15
N GLY A 178 0.07 -21.67 12.05
CA GLY A 178 0.27 -23.12 12.04
C GLY A 178 1.73 -23.57 12.22
N GLY A 179 2.66 -22.65 12.54
CA GLY A 179 4.08 -22.97 12.76
C GLY A 179 4.94 -23.04 11.49
N VAL A 180 4.39 -22.70 10.32
CA VAL A 180 5.11 -22.73 9.05
C VAL A 180 5.55 -21.32 8.66
N ILE A 181 6.85 -21.12 8.46
CA ILE A 181 7.42 -19.86 7.97
C ILE A 181 7.41 -19.88 6.44
N ARG A 182 6.91 -18.81 5.83
CA ARG A 182 6.99 -18.56 4.38
C ARG A 182 7.95 -17.41 4.12
N GLY A 183 8.85 -17.55 3.14
CA GLY A 183 9.83 -16.53 2.78
C GLY A 183 10.86 -16.29 3.87
N ALA A 184 10.53 -15.53 4.92
CA ALA A 184 11.41 -15.31 6.05
C ALA A 184 10.63 -15.15 7.35
N ASP A 185 11.28 -15.48 8.47
CA ASP A 185 10.76 -15.14 9.80
C ASP A 185 10.90 -13.63 10.05
N LEU A 186 9.76 -12.96 10.21
CA LEU A 186 9.70 -11.51 10.42
C LEU A 186 9.89 -11.10 11.89
N THR A 187 9.91 -12.04 12.83
CA THR A 187 9.90 -11.77 14.28
C THR A 187 11.00 -10.80 14.72
N LYS A 188 12.18 -10.89 14.11
CA LYS A 188 13.35 -10.03 14.40
C LYS A 188 13.62 -8.97 13.33
N LYS A 189 12.70 -8.78 12.37
CA LYS A 189 12.86 -7.86 11.23
C LYS A 189 12.09 -6.56 11.38
N PHE A 190 11.12 -6.50 12.29
CA PHE A 190 10.42 -5.26 12.63
C PHE A 190 11.39 -4.24 13.24
N ARG A 191 11.26 -2.97 12.86
CA ARG A 191 12.03 -1.88 13.49
C ARG A 191 11.59 -1.68 14.94
N ALA A 192 10.28 -1.62 15.17
CA ALA A 192 9.73 -1.56 16.51
C ALA A 192 9.98 -2.86 17.29
N ALA A 193 10.24 -2.73 18.59
CA ALA A 193 10.17 -3.85 19.51
C ALA A 193 8.70 -4.28 19.67
N ILE A 194 8.38 -5.48 19.19
CA ILE A 194 7.02 -6.02 19.26
C ILE A 194 6.87 -6.81 20.57
N PRO A 195 5.85 -6.50 21.40
CA PRO A 195 5.55 -7.29 22.58
C PRO A 195 5.31 -8.76 22.22
N GLY A 196 5.92 -9.66 22.99
CA GLY A 196 5.71 -11.11 22.86
C GLY A 196 4.28 -11.53 23.19
N ALA A 197 3.99 -12.81 22.93
CA ALA A 197 2.72 -13.45 23.28
C ALA A 197 2.53 -13.53 24.80
#